data_AF-U5D027-F1
#
_entry.id   AF-U5D027-F1
#
_cell.length_a   1.000
_cell.length_b   1.000
_cell.length_c   1.000
_cell.angle_alpha   90.00
_cell.angle_beta   90.00
_cell.angle_gamma   90.00
#
_symmetry.space_group_name_H-M   'P 1'
#
loop_
_entity.id
_entity.type
_entity.pdbx_description
1 polymer ?
#
loop_
_entity_poly.entity_id
_entity_poly.type
_entity_poly.pdbx_seq_one_letter_code
_entity_poly.pdbx_strand_id
1 'polypeptide(L)'
;MRAVGAEWIEKAAATVAQNIGLHLPAVNFYSISYRYLKNLSLPVDGILPYACRIYEWLMPPDLLLSSNDCRLPTRVYVLAILVIAIRLLYNINGLGHWEKSLPGFHSNYSLDEQDDKREMENDFPHTENGQFDGSATGKTANLTSTPPYQSSELDASELLQHLETTYDKIILGRGYSKDMETYLKYCKDVVFAGLAPSDTEKQIISYFWKIYEEQDQGATTPPEHTESSLRYQSSRHRESAEVEGQTKHDCEIEATGAIGKLILDMEANGFWYLRPRLHPRTKAYLIYRRKVVDRKYEYLVHADYYILLRAFARLGQVNPRTLHLALLRLEKRLYWIEDRIDKNLHALSNIHS
;
A
#
# COMPACT_ATOMS: atom_id res chain seq x y z
N MET A 1 11.50 -21.94 -14.91
CA MET A 1 12.11 -20.70 -14.38
C MET A 1 11.21 -20.15 -13.27
N ARG A 2 11.75 -19.84 -12.09
CA ARG A 2 11.00 -19.18 -11.00
C ARG A 2 10.72 -17.73 -11.41
N ALA A 3 9.48 -17.27 -11.24
CA ALA A 3 9.12 -15.87 -11.49
C ALA A 3 9.99 -14.97 -10.60
N VAL A 4 10.83 -14.16 -11.23
CA VAL A 4 11.68 -13.20 -10.53
C VAL A 4 10.78 -12.13 -9.94
N GLY A 5 10.80 -11.98 -8.62
CA GLY A 5 10.00 -10.98 -7.94
C GLY A 5 10.40 -9.58 -8.39
N ALA A 6 9.43 -8.70 -8.69
CA ALA A 6 9.73 -7.38 -9.22
C ALA A 6 10.55 -6.49 -8.25
N GLU A 7 10.63 -6.82 -6.97
CA GLU A 7 11.55 -6.20 -6.00
C GLU A 7 13.02 -6.49 -6.34
N TRP A 8 13.31 -7.74 -6.71
CA TRP A 8 14.64 -8.14 -7.15
C TRP A 8 15.05 -7.40 -8.42
N ILE A 9 14.11 -7.17 -9.35
CA ILE A 9 14.40 -6.45 -10.61
C ILE A 9 14.75 -4.99 -10.32
N GLU A 10 13.98 -4.29 -9.48
CA GLU A 10 14.26 -2.90 -9.11
C GLU A 10 15.62 -2.79 -8.39
N LYS A 11 15.91 -3.71 -7.47
CA LYS A 11 17.19 -3.79 -6.77
C LYS A 11 18.34 -4.05 -7.75
N ALA A 12 18.21 -5.05 -8.61
CA ALA A 12 19.23 -5.41 -9.59
C ALA A 12 19.54 -4.22 -10.52
N ALA A 13 18.51 -3.51 -11.00
CA ALA A 13 18.68 -2.30 -11.80
C ALA A 13 19.43 -1.21 -11.03
N ALA A 14 19.08 -0.96 -9.76
CA ALA A 14 19.77 0.02 -8.93
C ALA A 14 21.23 -0.37 -8.63
N THR A 15 21.49 -1.65 -8.34
CA THR A 15 22.84 -2.18 -8.07
C THR A 15 23.72 -2.08 -9.32
N VAL A 16 23.21 -2.46 -10.49
CA VAL A 16 23.93 -2.32 -11.76
C VAL A 16 24.29 -0.86 -12.00
N ALA A 17 23.32 0.06 -11.88
CA ALA A 17 23.56 1.48 -12.08
C ALA A 17 24.61 2.04 -11.10
N GLN A 18 24.56 1.64 -9.83
CA GLN A 18 25.56 2.03 -8.83
C GLN A 18 26.96 1.51 -9.20
N ASN A 19 27.06 0.26 -9.66
CA ASN A 19 28.33 -0.35 -10.03
C ASN A 19 28.99 0.31 -11.25
N ILE A 20 28.19 0.78 -12.21
CA ILE A 20 28.69 1.46 -13.42
C ILE A 20 28.76 2.99 -13.26
N GLY A 21 28.43 3.54 -12.09
CA GLY A 21 28.39 4.98 -11.85
C GLY A 21 27.31 5.73 -12.64
N LEU A 22 26.24 5.04 -13.05
CA LEU A 22 25.13 5.64 -13.80
C LEU A 22 24.10 6.25 -12.84
N HIS A 23 23.82 7.55 -13.01
CA HIS A 23 22.73 8.21 -12.30
C HIS A 23 21.40 7.88 -12.97
N LEU A 24 20.56 7.08 -12.30
CA LEU A 24 19.24 6.73 -12.81
C LEU A 24 18.26 7.91 -12.71
N PRO A 25 17.41 8.14 -13.72
CA PRO A 25 16.36 9.12 -13.62
C PRO A 25 15.32 8.71 -12.57
N ALA A 26 14.57 9.70 -12.10
CA ALA A 26 13.37 9.50 -11.30
C ALA A 26 12.41 8.50 -11.95
N VAL A 27 11.77 7.67 -11.13
CA VAL A 27 10.64 6.87 -11.60
C VAL A 27 9.53 7.82 -12.05
N ASN A 28 9.08 7.62 -13.29
CA ASN A 28 8.02 8.43 -13.87
C ASN A 28 6.67 8.13 -13.20
N PHE A 29 6.39 8.81 -12.10
CA PHE A 29 5.19 8.66 -11.30
C PHE A 29 3.93 8.82 -12.16
N TYR A 30 3.87 9.88 -12.98
CA TYR A 30 2.70 10.18 -13.82
C TYR A 30 2.36 9.04 -14.77
N SER A 31 3.33 8.56 -15.56
CA SER A 31 3.09 7.52 -16.56
C SER A 31 2.72 6.18 -15.93
N ILE A 32 3.31 5.84 -14.77
CA ILE A 32 2.98 4.61 -14.06
C ILE A 32 1.58 4.72 -13.44
N SER A 33 1.26 5.83 -12.79
CA SER A 33 -0.05 6.10 -12.20
C SER A 33 -1.16 6.05 -13.25
N TYR A 34 -0.96 6.73 -14.37
CA TYR A 34 -1.86 6.69 -15.52
C TYR A 34 -2.12 5.26 -15.99
N ARG A 35 -1.07 4.45 -16.12
CA ARG A 35 -1.17 3.05 -16.54
C ARG A 35 -1.94 2.21 -15.54
N TYR A 36 -1.70 2.39 -14.24
CA TYR A 36 -2.41 1.65 -13.21
C TYR A 36 -3.90 1.97 -13.18
N LEU A 37 -4.25 3.25 -13.26
CA LEU A 37 -5.65 3.68 -13.33
C LEU A 37 -6.33 3.13 -14.59
N LYS A 38 -5.67 3.16 -15.75
CA LYS A 38 -6.19 2.53 -16.98
C LYS A 38 -6.39 1.04 -16.87
N ASN A 39 -5.44 0.32 -16.25
CA ASN A 39 -5.53 -1.13 -16.10
C ASN A 39 -6.68 -1.55 -15.17
N LEU A 40 -7.05 -0.70 -14.22
CA LEU A 40 -8.22 -0.89 -13.37
C LEU A 40 -9.48 -0.25 -13.94
N SER A 41 -9.44 0.34 -15.14
CA SER A 41 -10.55 1.09 -15.74
C SER A 41 -11.14 2.17 -14.82
N LEU A 42 -10.28 2.87 -14.08
CA LEU A 42 -10.66 3.95 -13.15
C LEU A 42 -10.62 5.32 -13.84
N PRO A 43 -11.40 6.32 -13.37
CA PRO A 43 -11.44 7.66 -13.95
C PRO A 43 -10.11 8.39 -13.76
N VAL A 44 -9.28 8.37 -14.81
CA VAL A 44 -7.94 8.95 -14.79
C VAL A 44 -7.98 10.45 -14.51
N ASP A 45 -8.86 11.18 -15.20
CA ASP A 45 -8.93 12.65 -15.11
C ASP A 45 -9.40 13.13 -13.74
N GLY A 46 -10.19 12.31 -13.04
CA GLY A 46 -10.67 12.60 -11.69
C GLY A 46 -9.65 12.26 -10.59
N ILE A 47 -8.85 11.20 -10.76
CA ILE A 47 -7.96 10.69 -9.70
C ILE A 47 -6.51 11.19 -9.85
N LEU A 48 -5.98 11.21 -11.07
CA LEU A 48 -4.57 11.46 -11.34
C LEU A 48 -4.10 12.85 -10.87
N PRO A 49 -4.85 13.95 -11.06
CA PRO A 49 -4.43 15.26 -10.58
C PRO A 49 -4.24 15.31 -9.05
N TYR A 50 -5.11 14.64 -8.29
CA TYR A 50 -5.00 14.57 -6.83
C TYR A 50 -3.83 13.69 -6.40
N ALA A 51 -3.61 12.57 -7.08
CA ALA A 51 -2.45 11.71 -6.83
C ALA A 51 -1.13 12.46 -7.09
N CYS A 52 -1.04 13.27 -8.15
CA CYS A 52 0.13 14.12 -8.42
C CYS A 52 0.37 15.15 -7.31
N ARG A 53 -0.67 15.83 -6.82
CA ARG A 53 -0.53 16.78 -5.69
C ARG A 53 -0.02 16.09 -4.42
N ILE A 54 -0.57 14.92 -4.10
CA ILE A 54 -0.13 14.12 -2.95
C ILE A 54 1.33 13.68 -3.13
N TYR A 55 1.72 13.26 -4.34
CA TYR A 55 3.11 12.92 -4.66
C TYR A 55 4.06 14.10 -4.41
N GLU A 56 3.72 15.30 -4.90
CA GLU A 56 4.50 16.51 -4.71
C GLU A 56 4.69 16.87 -3.23
N TRP A 57 3.64 16.70 -2.40
CA TRP A 57 3.72 16.97 -0.97
C TRP A 57 4.49 15.90 -0.19
N LEU A 58 4.30 14.63 -0.55
CA LEU A 58 4.86 13.52 0.18
C LEU A 58 6.31 13.22 -0.14
N MET A 59 6.82 13.56 -1.32
CA MET A 59 8.11 13.06 -1.80
C MET A 59 9.04 14.14 -2.38
N PRO A 60 9.80 14.84 -1.54
CA PRO A 60 11.12 15.36 -1.90
C PRO A 60 12.19 14.36 -1.42
N PRO A 61 13.18 13.89 -2.21
CA PRO A 61 13.46 14.03 -3.63
C PRO A 61 12.72 12.95 -4.45
N ASP A 62 12.88 12.99 -5.76
CA ASP A 62 12.29 12.05 -6.72
C ASP A 62 12.22 10.59 -6.26
N LEU A 63 11.20 9.87 -6.74
CA LEU A 63 11.06 8.45 -6.49
C LEU A 63 12.18 7.65 -7.19
N LEU A 64 13.32 7.49 -6.51
CA LEU A 64 14.50 6.81 -7.05
C LEU A 64 14.51 5.32 -6.73
N LEU A 65 15.03 4.54 -7.68
CA LEU A 65 15.40 3.15 -7.45
C LEU A 65 16.53 3.09 -6.42
N SER A 66 16.53 2.05 -5.59
CA SER A 66 17.49 1.89 -4.52
C SER A 66 18.03 0.48 -4.48
N SER A 67 19.33 0.35 -4.25
CA SER A 67 20.02 -0.92 -4.03
C SER A 67 19.83 -1.46 -2.61
N ASN A 68 19.11 -0.74 -1.74
CA ASN A 68 18.92 -1.09 -0.34
C ASN A 68 17.84 -2.18 -0.15
N ASP A 69 18.25 -3.31 0.42
CA ASP A 69 17.46 -4.50 0.73
C ASP A 69 16.25 -4.24 1.65
N CYS A 70 16.30 -3.17 2.44
CA CYS A 70 15.24 -2.82 3.38
C CYS A 70 14.26 -1.77 2.83
N ARG A 71 14.51 -1.21 1.64
CA ARG A 71 13.67 -0.16 1.07
C ARG A 71 12.54 -0.78 0.25
N LEU A 72 11.32 -0.28 0.47
CA LEU A 72 10.16 -0.71 -0.31
C LEU A 72 10.38 -0.37 -1.80
N PRO A 73 9.96 -1.25 -2.73
CA PRO A 73 10.03 -0.97 -4.16
C PRO A 73 9.29 0.32 -4.50
N THR A 74 9.79 1.05 -5.49
CA THR A 74 9.27 2.35 -5.91
C THR A 74 7.80 2.25 -6.34
N ARG A 75 7.43 1.19 -7.08
CA ARG A 75 6.04 0.92 -7.45
C ARG A 75 5.09 0.81 -6.24
N VAL A 76 5.57 0.36 -5.07
CA VAL A 76 4.73 0.27 -3.87
C VAL A 76 4.35 1.66 -3.39
N TYR A 77 5.27 2.62 -3.46
CA TYR A 77 4.95 4.02 -3.16
C TYR A 77 3.98 4.62 -4.17
N VAL A 78 4.12 4.32 -5.48
CA VAL A 78 3.17 4.78 -6.50
C VAL A 78 1.75 4.28 -6.19
N LEU A 79 1.61 2.97 -5.92
CA LEU A 79 0.33 2.35 -5.57
C LEU A 79 -0.23 2.93 -4.28
N ALA A 80 0.60 3.15 -3.27
CA ALA A 80 0.16 3.71 -1.99
C ALA A 80 -0.38 5.14 -2.16
N ILE A 81 0.29 5.99 -2.95
CA ILE A 81 -0.20 7.35 -3.24
C ILE A 81 -1.55 7.30 -3.97
N LEU A 82 -1.72 6.42 -4.96
CA LEU A 82 -3.01 6.24 -5.65
C LEU A 82 -4.12 5.80 -4.69
N VAL A 83 -3.83 4.84 -3.81
CA VAL A 83 -4.81 4.37 -2.81
C VAL A 83 -5.17 5.51 -1.85
N ILE A 84 -4.22 6.32 -1.37
CA ILE A 84 -4.53 7.50 -0.53
C ILE A 84 -5.42 8.49 -1.30
N ALA A 85 -5.05 8.83 -2.54
CA ALA A 85 -5.82 9.76 -3.36
C ALA A 85 -7.28 9.30 -3.54
N ILE A 86 -7.48 8.02 -3.86
CA ILE A 86 -8.82 7.44 -4.03
C ILE A 86 -9.58 7.42 -2.71
N ARG A 87 -8.93 7.04 -1.60
CA ARG A 87 -9.58 7.05 -0.28
C ARG A 87 -10.09 8.42 0.12
N LEU A 88 -9.31 9.46 -0.16
CA LEU A 88 -9.69 10.85 0.10
C LEU A 88 -10.86 11.24 -0.81
N LEU A 89 -10.70 11.08 -2.13
CA LEU A 89 -11.71 11.50 -3.11
C LEU A 89 -13.08 10.86 -2.91
N TYR A 90 -13.10 9.55 -2.64
CA TYR A 90 -14.34 8.77 -2.50
C TYR A 90 -14.78 8.63 -1.04
N ASN A 91 -14.12 9.33 -0.10
CA ASN A 91 -14.43 9.29 1.33
C ASN A 91 -14.48 7.85 1.92
N ILE A 92 -13.54 6.99 1.51
CA ILE A 92 -13.47 5.60 1.95
C ILE A 92 -12.86 5.54 3.37
N ASN A 93 -13.74 5.72 4.36
CA ASN A 93 -13.40 5.81 5.78
C ASN A 93 -14.07 4.72 6.64
N GLY A 94 -14.41 3.57 6.03
CA GLY A 94 -14.99 2.43 6.73
C GLY A 94 -16.48 2.58 7.03
N LEU A 95 -17.21 3.34 6.21
CA LEU A 95 -18.66 3.54 6.36
C LEU A 95 -19.50 2.39 5.78
N GLY A 96 -18.84 1.36 5.22
CA GLY A 96 -19.47 0.18 4.65
C GLY A 96 -20.18 0.48 3.34
N HIS A 97 -19.57 1.29 2.47
CA HIS A 97 -20.13 1.62 1.16
C HIS A 97 -20.32 0.37 0.31
N TRP A 98 -19.40 -0.58 0.39
CA TRP A 98 -19.50 -1.85 -0.31
C TRP A 98 -20.55 -2.76 0.33
N GLU A 99 -20.53 -2.95 1.65
CA GLU A 99 -21.51 -3.82 2.32
C GLU A 99 -22.95 -3.36 2.08
N LYS A 100 -23.19 -2.04 2.14
CA LYS A 100 -24.50 -1.44 1.86
C LYS A 100 -24.98 -1.64 0.42
N SER A 101 -24.07 -1.89 -0.52
CA SER A 101 -24.41 -2.18 -1.93
C SER A 101 -24.85 -3.63 -2.16
N LEU A 102 -24.66 -4.52 -1.18
CA LEU A 102 -24.97 -5.93 -1.31
C LEU A 102 -26.46 -6.22 -1.12
N PRO A 103 -27.06 -7.12 -1.93
CA PRO A 103 -28.44 -7.56 -1.74
C PRO A 103 -28.63 -8.21 -0.36
N GLY A 104 -29.65 -7.78 0.38
CA GLY A 104 -30.01 -8.38 1.67
C GLY A 104 -29.17 -7.88 2.87
N PHE A 105 -28.32 -6.86 2.69
CA PHE A 105 -27.66 -6.21 3.81
C PHE A 105 -28.67 -5.36 4.59
N HIS A 106 -29.27 -5.96 5.62
CA HIS A 106 -30.03 -5.24 6.63
C HIS A 106 -29.11 -4.91 7.80
N SER A 107 -28.99 -3.63 8.14
CA SER A 107 -28.23 -3.13 9.31
C SER A 107 -28.91 -3.54 10.62
N ASN A 108 -29.09 -4.83 10.87
CA ASN A 108 -29.74 -5.39 12.04
C ASN A 108 -28.73 -6.04 13.00
N TYR A 109 -27.46 -5.64 12.95
CA TYR A 109 -26.46 -6.11 13.90
C TYR A 109 -26.46 -5.16 15.11
N SER A 110 -27.03 -5.65 16.22
CA SER A 110 -27.02 -4.98 17.51
C SER A 110 -25.58 -4.61 17.90
N LEU A 111 -25.43 -3.37 18.33
CA LEU A 111 -24.22 -2.73 18.82
C LEU A 111 -23.53 -3.59 19.88
N ASP A 112 -22.27 -3.94 19.65
CA ASP A 112 -21.38 -4.25 20.76
C ASP A 112 -20.45 -3.05 20.92
N GLU A 113 -20.70 -2.24 21.96
CA GLU A 113 -19.87 -1.08 22.32
C GLU A 113 -18.40 -1.46 22.62
N GLN A 114 -18.08 -2.76 22.67
CA GLN A 114 -16.74 -3.26 22.90
C GLN A 114 -15.76 -3.04 21.74
N ASP A 115 -16.18 -3.16 20.47
CA ASP A 115 -15.28 -2.88 19.33
C ASP A 115 -14.90 -1.40 19.28
N ASP A 116 -15.87 -0.55 19.62
CA ASP A 116 -15.70 0.90 19.75
C ASP A 116 -14.76 1.30 20.89
N LYS A 117 -14.71 0.53 21.99
CA LYS A 117 -13.76 0.71 23.12
C LYS A 117 -12.34 0.24 22.78
N ARG A 118 -12.18 -0.81 21.97
CA ARG A 118 -10.87 -1.25 21.47
C ARG A 118 -10.24 -0.21 20.53
N GLU A 119 -11.05 0.56 19.81
CA GLU A 119 -10.57 1.73 19.06
C GLU A 119 -10.20 2.92 19.97
N MET A 120 -10.96 3.21 21.04
CA MET A 120 -10.67 4.32 21.97
C MET A 120 -9.32 4.18 22.69
N GLU A 121 -8.88 2.95 23.01
CA GLU A 121 -7.56 2.71 23.62
C GLU A 121 -6.40 2.90 22.63
N ASN A 122 -6.71 3.00 21.33
CA ASN A 122 -5.76 3.16 20.24
C ASN A 122 -5.65 4.61 19.73
N ASP A 123 -6.33 5.58 20.32
CA ASP A 123 -6.11 7.00 20.02
C ASP A 123 -4.97 7.55 20.90
N PHE A 124 -3.82 7.77 20.26
CA PHE A 124 -2.54 8.34 20.76
C PHE A 124 -1.79 7.55 21.86
N PRO A 125 -0.53 7.09 21.61
CA PRO A 125 0.40 6.85 22.70
C PRO A 125 0.93 8.19 23.21
N HIS A 126 0.78 8.42 24.52
CA HIS A 126 1.67 9.32 25.25
C HIS A 126 3.12 8.92 24.92
N THR A 127 3.87 9.87 24.38
CA THR A 127 5.31 9.72 24.21
C THR A 127 5.94 9.90 25.59
N GLU A 128 6.18 8.81 26.31
CA GLU A 128 7.12 8.82 27.44
C GLU A 128 8.53 8.86 26.86
N ASN A 129 9.10 10.07 26.83
CA ASN A 129 10.47 10.38 27.25
C ASN A 129 10.75 11.86 26.94
N GLY A 130 10.59 12.71 27.95
CA GLY A 130 10.87 14.14 27.87
C GLY A 130 10.22 14.89 29.03
N GLN A 131 10.99 15.04 30.09
CA GLN A 131 10.67 15.78 31.31
C GLN A 131 10.25 17.23 30.98
N PHE A 132 9.01 17.62 31.30
CA PHE A 132 8.62 19.02 31.41
C PHE A 132 7.58 19.19 32.52
N ASP A 133 8.05 19.74 33.64
CA ASP A 133 7.24 20.22 34.75
C ASP A 133 6.41 21.45 34.32
N GLY A 134 5.20 21.58 34.87
CA GLY A 134 4.53 22.88 34.99
C GLY A 134 3.11 22.98 34.41
N SER A 135 2.14 22.58 35.23
CA SER A 135 0.83 23.22 35.46
C SER A 135 0.36 24.33 34.49
N ALA A 136 -0.75 24.10 33.79
CA ALA A 136 -1.81 25.09 33.60
C ALA A 136 -3.12 24.43 33.14
N THR A 137 -4.09 24.40 34.04
CA THR A 137 -5.52 24.20 33.78
C THR A 137 -6.05 25.29 32.83
N GLY A 138 -6.79 24.93 31.77
CA GLY A 138 -7.54 25.93 31.02
C GLY A 138 -8.14 25.51 29.67
N LYS A 139 -9.43 25.15 29.72
CA LYS A 139 -10.47 25.40 28.69
C LYS A 139 -10.19 24.97 27.24
N THR A 140 -10.88 23.89 26.86
CA THR A 140 -11.24 23.57 25.48
C THR A 140 -12.01 24.74 24.84
N ALA A 141 -11.30 25.58 24.09
CA ALA A 141 -11.91 26.57 23.21
C ALA A 141 -12.32 25.87 21.90
N ASN A 142 -13.63 25.77 21.70
CA ASN A 142 -14.24 25.44 20.41
C ASN A 142 -13.74 26.43 19.35
N LEU A 143 -12.91 25.97 18.41
CA LEU A 143 -12.54 26.73 17.21
C LEU A 143 -13.18 26.08 15.98
N THR A 144 -14.35 26.62 15.65
CA THR A 144 -14.76 27.12 14.34
C THR A 144 -14.42 26.29 13.10
N SER A 145 -15.42 25.55 12.64
CA SER A 145 -15.81 25.33 11.23
C SER A 145 -14.70 25.19 10.19
N THR A 146 -14.15 23.98 10.07
CA THR A 146 -13.73 23.43 8.77
C THR A 146 -14.92 23.45 7.80
N PRO A 147 -14.75 23.87 6.53
CA PRO A 147 -15.83 23.87 5.55
C PRO A 147 -16.40 22.44 5.41
N PRO A 148 -17.70 22.31 5.12
CA PRO A 148 -18.31 21.00 4.95
C PRO A 148 -17.55 20.26 3.85
N TYR A 149 -16.97 19.11 4.19
CA TYR A 149 -16.45 18.16 3.21
C TYR A 149 -17.62 17.85 2.28
N GLN A 150 -17.59 18.44 1.08
CA GLN A 150 -18.68 18.32 0.13
C GLN A 150 -18.86 16.83 -0.15
N SER A 151 -20.12 16.39 -0.08
CA SER A 151 -20.54 15.07 -0.52
C SER A 151 -19.91 14.79 -1.87
N SER A 152 -19.02 13.80 -1.90
CA SER A 152 -18.33 13.32 -3.10
C SER A 152 -19.33 13.21 -4.26
N GLU A 153 -19.06 13.91 -5.36
CA GLU A 153 -19.74 13.73 -6.65
C GLU A 153 -19.51 12.31 -7.22
N LEU A 154 -18.55 11.57 -6.65
CA LEU A 154 -18.14 10.24 -7.05
C LEU A 154 -18.72 9.18 -6.11
N ASP A 155 -19.42 8.18 -6.67
CA ASP A 155 -20.02 7.11 -5.88
C ASP A 155 -18.97 6.06 -5.45
N ALA A 156 -18.72 5.98 -4.14
CA ALA A 156 -17.83 5.01 -3.54
C ALA A 156 -18.33 3.56 -3.70
N SER A 157 -19.65 3.35 -3.70
CA SER A 157 -20.24 2.02 -3.85
C SER A 157 -20.01 1.47 -5.26
N GLU A 158 -20.24 2.28 -6.30
CA GLU A 158 -19.92 1.93 -7.70
C GLU A 158 -18.44 1.62 -7.89
N LEU A 159 -17.55 2.45 -7.35
CA LEU A 159 -16.10 2.22 -7.42
C LEU A 159 -15.70 0.88 -6.79
N LEU A 160 -16.19 0.60 -5.57
CA LEU A 160 -15.83 -0.61 -4.84
C LEU A 160 -16.40 -1.86 -5.51
N GLN A 161 -17.63 -1.79 -6.03
CA GLN A 161 -18.22 -2.89 -6.79
C GLN A 161 -17.45 -3.16 -8.11
N HIS A 162 -17.02 -2.11 -8.79
CA HIS A 162 -16.16 -2.23 -9.97
C HIS A 162 -14.82 -2.88 -9.64
N LEU A 163 -14.15 -2.45 -8.56
CA LEU A 163 -12.90 -3.07 -8.10
C LEU A 163 -13.08 -4.54 -7.71
N GLU A 164 -14.20 -4.87 -7.06
CA GLU A 164 -14.54 -6.25 -6.70
C GLU A 164 -14.70 -7.14 -7.93
N THR A 165 -15.48 -6.69 -8.92
CA THR A 165 -15.75 -7.46 -10.15
C THR A 165 -14.55 -7.54 -11.10
N THR A 166 -13.63 -6.59 -11.02
CA THR A 166 -12.39 -6.60 -11.81
C THR A 166 -11.26 -7.34 -11.13
N TYR A 167 -11.32 -7.58 -9.81
CA TYR A 167 -10.24 -8.20 -9.04
C TYR A 167 -9.71 -9.50 -9.65
N ASP A 168 -10.60 -10.43 -10.02
CA ASP A 168 -10.22 -11.70 -10.64
C ASP A 168 -9.70 -11.53 -12.08
N LYS A 169 -10.16 -10.47 -12.76
CA LYS A 169 -9.76 -10.10 -14.12
C LYS A 169 -8.41 -9.37 -14.15
N ILE A 170 -7.87 -8.93 -13.02
CA ILE A 170 -6.53 -8.33 -12.96
C ILE A 170 -5.52 -9.39 -13.41
N ILE A 171 -5.11 -9.28 -14.68
CA ILE A 171 -4.23 -10.24 -15.34
C ILE A 171 -2.85 -10.17 -14.67
N LEU A 172 -2.49 -11.22 -13.93
CA LEU A 172 -1.17 -11.39 -13.30
C LEU A 172 -0.06 -11.72 -14.32
N GLY A 173 -0.43 -12.18 -15.52
CA GLY A 173 0.49 -12.60 -16.56
C GLY A 173 0.83 -11.46 -17.52
N ARG A 174 1.98 -10.81 -17.33
CA ARG A 174 2.55 -9.99 -18.40
C ARG A 174 3.00 -10.96 -19.48
N GLY A 175 2.20 -11.12 -20.53
CA GLY A 175 2.54 -11.99 -21.67
C GLY A 175 3.92 -11.64 -22.26
N TYR A 176 4.38 -10.42 -22.02
CA TYR A 176 5.70 -9.94 -22.40
C TYR A 176 6.86 -10.35 -21.48
N SER A 177 6.64 -10.87 -20.26
CA SER A 177 7.74 -11.28 -19.37
C SER A 177 7.89 -12.80 -19.29
N LYS A 178 7.39 -13.53 -20.30
CA LYS A 178 7.55 -14.98 -20.39
C LYS A 178 9.01 -15.36 -20.61
N ASP A 179 9.71 -14.56 -21.39
CA ASP A 179 11.11 -14.72 -21.76
C ASP A 179 11.70 -13.32 -22.06
N MET A 180 13.03 -13.24 -22.04
CA MET A 180 13.76 -11.99 -22.26
C MET A 180 13.44 -11.39 -23.63
N GLU A 181 13.32 -12.22 -24.67
CA GLU A 181 13.07 -11.76 -26.03
C GLU A 181 11.71 -11.06 -26.14
N THR A 182 10.66 -11.65 -25.57
CA THR A 182 9.33 -11.04 -25.55
C THR A 182 9.32 -9.75 -24.72
N TYR A 183 10.14 -9.66 -23.66
CA TYR A 183 10.27 -8.45 -22.84
C TYR A 183 10.98 -7.33 -23.60
N LEU A 184 12.08 -7.65 -24.28
CA LEU A 184 12.84 -6.70 -25.08
C LEU A 184 12.05 -6.23 -26.29
N LYS A 185 11.30 -7.14 -26.95
CA LYS A 185 10.37 -6.79 -28.02
C LYS A 185 9.30 -5.83 -27.54
N TYR A 186 8.69 -6.09 -26.38
CA TYR A 186 7.76 -5.14 -25.76
C TYR A 186 8.43 -3.80 -25.45
N CYS A 187 9.65 -3.81 -24.92
CA CYS A 187 10.38 -2.57 -24.66
C CYS A 187 10.60 -1.78 -25.95
N LYS A 188 11.05 -2.43 -27.02
CA LYS A 188 11.26 -1.81 -28.33
C LYS A 188 9.98 -1.26 -28.94
N ASP A 189 8.93 -2.07 -28.98
CA ASP A 189 7.71 -1.79 -29.75
C ASP A 189 6.72 -0.90 -28.98
N VAL A 190 6.82 -0.85 -27.64
CA VAL A 190 5.85 -0.13 -26.78
C VAL A 190 6.52 0.91 -25.89
N VAL A 191 7.62 0.57 -25.20
CA VAL A 191 8.23 1.48 -24.21
C VAL A 191 9.08 2.55 -24.89
N PHE A 192 9.86 2.16 -25.89
CA PHE A 192 10.77 3.02 -26.63
C PHE A 192 10.27 3.31 -28.06
N ALA A 193 8.98 3.06 -28.31
CA ALA A 193 8.37 3.32 -29.62
C ALA A 193 8.58 4.79 -30.02
N GLY A 194 9.18 5.02 -31.18
CA GLY A 194 9.44 6.36 -31.71
C GLY A 194 10.68 7.06 -31.15
N LEU A 195 11.45 6.44 -30.26
CA LEU A 195 12.76 6.93 -29.83
C LEU A 195 13.85 6.28 -30.69
N ALA A 196 14.44 7.06 -31.60
CA ALA A 196 15.60 6.61 -32.34
C ALA A 196 16.85 6.75 -31.45
N PRO A 197 17.60 5.65 -31.19
CA PRO A 197 18.83 5.76 -30.42
C PRO A 197 19.85 6.62 -31.17
N SER A 198 20.58 7.43 -30.43
CA SER A 198 21.78 8.13 -30.89
C SER A 198 22.84 7.13 -31.37
N ASP A 199 23.80 7.59 -32.17
CA ASP A 199 24.86 6.71 -32.67
C ASP A 199 25.74 6.16 -31.55
N THR A 200 25.91 6.90 -30.46
CA THR A 200 26.56 6.44 -29.22
C THR A 200 25.76 5.34 -28.52
N GLU A 201 24.43 5.49 -28.41
CA GLU A 201 23.57 4.46 -27.79
C GLU A 201 23.57 3.17 -28.62
N LYS A 202 23.57 3.26 -29.95
CA LYS A 202 23.67 2.08 -30.83
C LYS A 202 24.95 1.28 -30.59
N GLN A 203 26.08 1.97 -30.38
CA GLN A 203 27.37 1.30 -30.08
C GLN A 203 27.35 0.63 -28.71
N ILE A 204 26.74 1.27 -27.71
CA ILE A 204 26.61 0.69 -26.36
C ILE A 204 25.66 -0.52 -26.38
N ILE A 205 24.54 -0.43 -27.09
CA ILE A 205 23.58 -1.54 -27.26
C ILE A 205 24.26 -2.73 -27.94
N SER A 206 24.99 -2.52 -29.03
CA SER A 206 25.67 -3.61 -29.74
C SER A 206 26.76 -4.27 -28.89
N TYR A 207 27.50 -3.48 -28.11
CA TYR A 207 28.50 -3.99 -27.17
C TYR A 207 27.87 -4.88 -26.10
N PHE A 208 26.80 -4.43 -25.43
CA PHE A 208 26.12 -5.25 -24.42
C PHE A 208 25.46 -6.50 -25.00
N TRP A 209 24.91 -6.40 -26.22
CA TRP A 209 24.31 -7.54 -26.91
C TRP A 209 25.33 -8.65 -27.17
N LYS A 210 26.53 -8.27 -27.60
CA LYS A 210 27.64 -9.20 -27.84
C LYS A 210 28.05 -9.94 -26.56
N ILE A 211 28.16 -9.24 -25.43
CA ILE A 211 28.48 -9.86 -24.13
C ILE A 211 27.41 -10.89 -23.72
N TYR A 212 26.13 -10.56 -23.95
CA TYR A 212 25.04 -11.46 -23.64
C TYR A 212 25.09 -12.75 -24.47
N GLU A 213 25.28 -12.64 -25.79
CA GLU A 213 25.40 -13.78 -26.70
C GLU A 213 26.62 -14.66 -26.37
N GLU A 214 27.73 -14.06 -25.94
CA GLU A 214 28.93 -14.77 -25.50
C GLU A 214 28.70 -15.57 -24.20
N GLN A 215 27.80 -15.12 -23.31
CA GLN A 215 27.46 -15.84 -22.08
C GLN A 215 26.49 -17.00 -22.31
N ASP A 216 25.56 -16.87 -23.24
CA ASP A 216 24.57 -17.92 -23.56
C ASP A 216 25.25 -19.14 -24.24
N GLN A 217 26.36 -18.92 -24.96
CA GLN A 217 27.17 -20.00 -25.55
C GLN A 217 28.13 -20.68 -24.55
N GLY A 218 28.31 -20.14 -23.35
CA GLY A 218 29.22 -20.64 -22.32
C GLY A 218 28.57 -21.46 -21.20
N ALA A 219 27.24 -21.60 -21.17
CA ALA A 219 26.53 -22.23 -20.07
C ALA A 219 26.43 -23.77 -20.22
N THR A 220 27.54 -24.48 -20.01
CA THR A 220 27.47 -25.87 -19.51
C THR A 220 27.67 -25.86 -18.01
N THR A 221 26.63 -26.28 -17.29
CA THR A 221 26.50 -26.53 -15.84
C THR A 221 26.55 -25.32 -14.88
N PRO A 222 25.68 -25.28 -13.84
CA PRO A 222 25.74 -24.27 -12.79
C PRO A 222 26.97 -24.48 -11.91
N PRO A 223 27.65 -23.42 -11.43
CA PRO A 223 28.65 -23.56 -10.38
C PRO A 223 27.95 -23.96 -9.08
N GLU A 224 28.42 -25.06 -8.49
CA GLU A 224 28.15 -25.45 -7.11
C GLU A 224 28.59 -24.30 -6.19
N HIS A 225 27.64 -23.45 -5.79
CA HIS A 225 27.83 -22.58 -4.65
C HIS A 225 27.59 -23.39 -3.39
N THR A 226 28.70 -23.63 -2.72
CA THR A 226 28.87 -24.21 -1.39
C THR A 226 27.76 -23.74 -0.45
N GLU A 227 26.89 -24.67 -0.05
CA GLU A 227 25.93 -24.46 1.02
C GLU A 227 26.70 -24.18 2.32
N SER A 228 26.84 -22.89 2.68
CA SER A 228 27.16 -22.51 4.03
C SER A 228 25.95 -22.81 4.92
N SER A 229 25.97 -24.03 5.46
CA SER A 229 25.10 -24.53 6.52
C SER A 229 24.96 -23.52 7.66
N LEU A 230 23.87 -22.75 7.68
CA LEU A 230 23.33 -22.19 8.92
C LEU A 230 22.30 -23.18 9.46
N ARG A 231 22.83 -24.07 10.30
CA ARG A 231 22.09 -24.98 11.18
C ARG A 231 20.97 -24.21 11.91
N TYR A 232 19.73 -24.37 11.47
CA TYR A 232 18.59 -24.23 12.38
C TYR A 232 18.63 -25.41 13.33
N GLN A 233 19.11 -25.18 14.55
CA GLN A 233 19.01 -26.15 15.63
C GLN A 233 17.54 -26.30 16.02
N SER A 234 16.94 -27.37 15.52
CA SER A 234 15.79 -28.02 16.15
C SER A 234 16.28 -28.69 17.44
N SER A 235 15.82 -28.21 18.59
CA SER A 235 15.76 -29.00 19.83
C SER A 235 14.97 -28.26 20.90
N ARG A 236 13.72 -28.67 21.15
CA ARG A 236 13.33 -29.45 22.33
C ARG A 236 11.81 -29.47 22.46
N HIS A 237 11.26 -30.66 22.24
CA HIS A 237 10.06 -31.12 22.94
C HIS A 237 10.20 -30.82 24.43
N ARG A 238 9.19 -30.19 25.01
CA ARG A 238 8.79 -30.47 26.39
C ARG A 238 7.28 -30.40 26.48
N GLU A 239 6.75 -31.54 26.86
CA GLU A 239 5.34 -31.82 27.08
C GLU A 239 4.85 -31.17 28.38
N SER A 240 3.54 -30.93 28.40
CA SER A 240 2.65 -30.72 29.55
C SER A 240 2.69 -29.35 30.27
N ALA A 241 1.62 -28.55 30.12
CA ALA A 241 0.49 -28.58 31.05
C ALA A 241 -0.61 -27.63 30.56
N GLU A 242 -1.82 -28.18 30.45
CA GLU A 242 -3.08 -27.47 30.22
C GLU A 242 -3.31 -26.44 31.33
N VAL A 243 -3.58 -25.20 30.95
CA VAL A 243 -4.47 -24.31 31.70
C VAL A 243 -5.30 -23.54 30.67
N GLU A 244 -6.54 -23.97 30.55
CA GLU A 244 -7.59 -23.27 29.80
C GLU A 244 -7.76 -21.85 30.38
N GLY A 245 -7.57 -20.87 29.52
CA GLY A 245 -8.02 -19.49 29.71
C GLY A 245 -8.77 -19.08 28.46
N GLN A 246 -10.00 -19.58 28.32
CA GLN A 246 -10.92 -19.24 27.24
C GLN A 246 -11.17 -17.73 27.18
N THR A 247 -11.02 -17.17 25.99
CA THR A 247 -11.89 -16.08 25.51
C THR A 247 -11.96 -16.16 23.99
N LYS A 248 -12.58 -17.25 23.51
CA LYS A 248 -13.19 -17.28 22.19
C LYS A 248 -14.39 -16.34 22.22
N HIS A 249 -14.33 -15.24 21.50
CA HIS A 249 -15.55 -14.54 21.09
C HIS A 249 -15.77 -14.92 19.62
N ASP A 250 -16.40 -16.08 19.43
CA ASP A 250 -16.88 -16.53 18.14
C ASP A 250 -18.03 -15.59 17.75
N CYS A 251 -17.79 -14.70 16.78
CA CYS A 251 -18.87 -14.16 15.99
C CYS A 251 -18.99 -15.12 14.80
N GLU A 252 -19.85 -16.14 14.93
CA GLU A 252 -20.31 -16.93 13.79
C GLU A 252 -21.05 -16.00 12.83
N ILE A 253 -20.29 -15.33 11.97
CA ILE A 253 -20.81 -14.82 10.70
C ILE A 253 -20.90 -16.05 9.84
N GLU A 254 -22.11 -16.61 9.69
CA GLU A 254 -22.35 -17.70 8.75
C GLU A 254 -21.67 -17.35 7.42
N ALA A 255 -20.71 -18.20 7.01
CA ALA A 255 -19.84 -18.01 5.85
C ALA A 255 -20.60 -18.15 4.52
N THR A 256 -21.83 -17.66 4.45
CA THR A 256 -22.74 -17.78 3.32
C THR A 256 -23.02 -16.39 2.76
N GLY A 257 -22.24 -15.98 1.76
CA GLY A 257 -22.46 -14.71 1.05
C GLY A 257 -21.17 -14.04 0.56
N ALA A 258 -21.31 -12.88 -0.08
CA ALA A 258 -20.17 -12.10 -0.57
C ALA A 258 -19.28 -11.61 0.58
N ILE A 259 -19.88 -11.20 1.71
CA ILE A 259 -19.15 -10.75 2.92
C ILE A 259 -18.30 -11.88 3.48
N GLY A 260 -18.87 -13.08 3.68
CA GLY A 260 -18.12 -14.23 4.20
C GLY A 260 -16.91 -14.60 3.33
N LYS A 261 -17.06 -14.56 2.00
CA LYS A 261 -15.95 -14.78 1.07
C LYS A 261 -14.85 -13.73 1.21
N LEU A 262 -15.23 -12.46 1.38
CA LEU A 262 -14.27 -11.36 1.60
C LEU A 262 -13.52 -11.54 2.92
N ILE A 263 -14.20 -11.90 4.00
CA ILE A 263 -13.59 -12.13 5.32
C ILE A 263 -12.54 -13.24 5.24
N LEU A 264 -12.85 -14.37 4.59
CA LEU A 264 -11.87 -15.45 4.40
C LEU A 264 -10.65 -15.00 3.58
N ASP A 265 -10.85 -14.18 2.55
CA ASP A 265 -9.73 -13.59 1.78
C ASP A 265 -8.90 -12.61 2.63
N MET A 266 -9.54 -11.82 3.50
CA MET A 266 -8.87 -10.94 4.45
C MET A 266 -7.96 -11.74 5.38
N GLU A 267 -8.50 -12.78 6.03
CA GLU A 267 -7.77 -13.63 6.96
C GLU A 267 -6.60 -14.34 6.28
N ALA A 268 -6.81 -14.86 5.07
CA ALA A 268 -5.74 -15.46 4.26
C ALA A 268 -4.60 -14.46 3.97
N ASN A 269 -4.93 -13.18 3.83
CA ASN A 269 -3.96 -12.10 3.65
C ASN A 269 -3.50 -11.45 4.97
N GLY A 270 -3.93 -11.95 6.15
CA GLY A 270 -3.59 -11.45 7.50
C GLY A 270 -4.25 -10.16 7.93
N PHE A 271 -5.42 -9.88 7.36
CA PHE A 271 -6.28 -8.78 7.75
C PHE A 271 -7.47 -9.36 8.51
N TRP A 272 -7.92 -8.63 9.53
CA TRP A 272 -9.11 -8.95 10.29
C TRP A 272 -10.21 -7.97 9.92
N TYR A 273 -11.40 -8.51 9.71
CA TYR A 273 -12.56 -7.74 9.33
C TYR A 273 -13.04 -6.86 10.47
N LEU A 274 -13.21 -5.58 10.17
CA LEU A 274 -13.86 -4.60 11.03
C LEU A 274 -15.21 -4.18 10.41
N ARG A 275 -16.27 -4.19 11.22
CA ARG A 275 -17.62 -3.85 10.76
C ARG A 275 -17.73 -2.37 10.36
N PRO A 276 -18.64 -2.01 9.43
CA PRO A 276 -18.91 -0.63 9.06
C PRO A 276 -19.21 0.27 10.25
N ARG A 277 -18.69 1.49 10.19
CA ARG A 277 -18.99 2.55 11.14
C ARG A 277 -20.38 3.12 10.89
N LEU A 278 -21.10 3.38 11.98
CA LEU A 278 -22.42 4.02 11.94
C LEU A 278 -22.33 5.52 11.69
N HIS A 279 -21.31 6.18 12.24
CA HIS A 279 -21.12 7.64 12.14
C HIS A 279 -19.64 7.99 11.89
N PRO A 280 -19.33 9.03 11.11
CA PRO A 280 -17.99 9.59 11.04
C PRO A 280 -17.60 10.14 12.43
N ARG A 281 -16.68 9.49 13.14
CA ARG A 281 -16.24 9.89 14.50
C ARG A 281 -15.47 11.22 14.50
N THR A 282 -14.81 11.55 13.39
CA THR A 282 -14.06 12.80 13.19
C THR A 282 -14.23 13.26 11.75
N LYS A 283 -14.16 14.58 11.51
CA LYS A 283 -14.00 15.12 10.14
C LYS A 283 -12.62 14.77 9.52
N ALA A 284 -11.71 14.21 10.32
CA ALA A 284 -10.41 13.71 9.88
C ALA A 284 -10.50 12.31 9.27
N TYR A 285 -9.58 12.01 8.35
CA TYR A 285 -9.49 10.71 7.67
C TYR A 285 -9.14 9.56 8.63
N LEU A 286 -9.62 8.36 8.32
CA LEU A 286 -9.35 7.17 9.12
C LEU A 286 -7.91 6.67 8.91
N ILE A 287 -7.11 6.67 9.97
CA ILE A 287 -5.78 6.04 9.99
C ILE A 287 -5.90 4.65 10.59
N TYR A 288 -5.58 3.62 9.81
CA TYR A 288 -5.54 2.24 10.30
C TYR A 288 -4.28 2.02 11.14
N ARG A 289 -4.36 1.18 12.18
CA ARG A 289 -3.20 0.80 13.00
C ARG A 289 -2.98 -0.71 12.95
N ARG A 290 -1.74 -1.12 13.24
CA ARG A 290 -1.37 -2.53 13.39
C ARG A 290 -1.41 -2.93 14.85
N LYS A 291 -1.94 -4.11 15.16
CA LYS A 291 -1.84 -4.73 16.48
C LYS A 291 -0.78 -5.83 16.43
N VAL A 292 -0.05 -6.02 17.53
CA VAL A 292 0.82 -7.18 17.69
C VAL A 292 0.11 -8.16 18.61
N VAL A 293 -0.22 -9.34 18.08
CA VAL A 293 -0.82 -10.45 18.84
C VAL A 293 0.05 -11.67 18.60
N ASP A 294 0.50 -12.33 19.66
CA ASP A 294 1.35 -13.54 19.60
C ASP A 294 2.56 -13.45 18.65
N ARG A 295 3.28 -12.32 18.72
CA ARG A 295 4.45 -12.00 17.86
C ARG A 295 4.13 -11.91 16.36
N LYS A 296 2.86 -11.86 15.98
CA LYS A 296 2.39 -11.62 14.60
C LYS A 296 1.72 -10.25 14.51
N TYR A 297 1.86 -9.61 13.36
CA TYR A 297 1.14 -8.37 13.07
C TYR A 297 -0.25 -8.72 12.54
N GLU A 298 -1.27 -8.19 13.22
CA GLU A 298 -2.66 -8.26 12.82
C GLU A 298 -3.12 -6.87 12.38
N TYR A 299 -3.74 -6.81 11.20
CA TYR A 299 -4.23 -5.57 10.61
C TYR A 299 -5.75 -5.54 10.66
N LEU A 300 -6.31 -4.75 11.58
CA LEU A 300 -7.75 -4.55 11.69
C LEU A 300 -8.18 -3.50 10.65
N VAL A 301 -9.01 -3.89 9.69
CA VAL A 301 -9.44 -2.98 8.62
C VAL A 301 -10.88 -3.22 8.18
N HIS A 302 -11.53 -2.19 7.64
CA HIS A 302 -12.87 -2.32 7.06
C HIS A 302 -12.82 -2.93 5.64
N ALA A 303 -13.93 -3.54 5.20
CA ALA A 303 -14.04 -4.11 3.86
C ALA A 303 -13.76 -3.10 2.75
N ASP A 304 -14.37 -1.90 2.80
CA ASP A 304 -14.17 -0.85 1.80
C ASP A 304 -12.68 -0.58 1.52
N TYR A 305 -11.89 -0.44 2.60
CA TYR A 305 -10.46 -0.21 2.53
C TYR A 305 -9.72 -1.41 1.95
N TYR A 306 -10.08 -2.62 2.41
CA TYR A 306 -9.41 -3.83 2.01
C TYR A 306 -9.63 -4.18 0.53
N ILE A 307 -10.83 -3.95 -0.01
CA ILE A 307 -11.14 -4.13 -1.44
C ILE A 307 -10.25 -3.25 -2.29
N LEU A 308 -10.10 -1.98 -1.90
CA LEU A 308 -9.20 -1.06 -2.58
C LEU A 308 -7.74 -1.51 -2.47
N LEU A 309 -7.30 -1.85 -1.25
CA LEU A 309 -5.93 -2.30 -0.98
C LEU A 309 -5.56 -3.53 -1.82
N ARG A 310 -6.39 -4.58 -1.80
CA ARG A 310 -6.08 -5.85 -2.47
C ARG A 310 -6.09 -5.73 -3.98
N ALA A 311 -6.98 -4.91 -4.56
CA ALA A 311 -7.01 -4.66 -6.00
C ALA A 311 -5.69 -4.02 -6.48
N PHE A 312 -5.23 -2.97 -5.79
CA PHE A 312 -3.96 -2.31 -6.10
C PHE A 312 -2.75 -3.19 -5.80
N ALA A 313 -2.79 -4.00 -4.74
CA ALA A 313 -1.73 -4.96 -4.43
C ALA A 313 -1.59 -6.02 -5.51
N ARG A 314 -2.72 -6.57 -5.99
CA ARG A 314 -2.77 -7.54 -7.10
C ARG A 314 -2.25 -6.94 -8.40
N LEU A 315 -2.66 -5.72 -8.73
CA LEU A 315 -2.16 -4.97 -9.88
C LEU A 315 -0.64 -4.74 -9.81
N GLY A 316 -0.14 -4.41 -8.63
CA GLY A 316 1.27 -4.16 -8.34
C GLY A 316 2.13 -5.41 -8.20
N GLN A 317 1.51 -6.59 -8.19
CA GLN A 317 2.15 -7.87 -7.85
C GLN A 317 2.93 -7.78 -6.53
N VAL A 318 2.32 -7.15 -5.53
CA VAL A 318 2.91 -6.92 -4.21
C VAL A 318 1.97 -7.53 -3.16
N ASN A 319 2.53 -8.03 -2.07
CA ASN A 319 1.73 -8.52 -0.96
C ASN A 319 0.87 -7.36 -0.37
N PRO A 320 -0.44 -7.56 -0.14
CA PRO A 320 -1.31 -6.53 0.44
C PRO A 320 -0.77 -5.93 1.75
N ARG A 321 -0.10 -6.73 2.60
CA ARG A 321 0.55 -6.24 3.83
C ARG A 321 1.69 -5.27 3.55
N THR A 322 2.48 -5.52 2.50
CA THR A 322 3.58 -4.63 2.10
C THR A 322 3.03 -3.29 1.60
N LEU A 323 1.94 -3.32 0.82
CA LEU A 323 1.25 -2.10 0.39
C LEU A 323 0.62 -1.35 1.58
N HIS A 324 -0.03 -2.07 2.49
CA HIS A 324 -0.58 -1.49 3.72
C HIS A 324 0.51 -0.80 4.56
N LEU A 325 1.68 -1.44 4.74
CA LEU A 325 2.80 -0.83 5.46
C LEU A 325 3.29 0.46 4.80
N ALA A 326 3.32 0.49 3.46
CA ALA A 326 3.65 1.71 2.72
C ALA A 326 2.63 2.82 2.97
N LEU A 327 1.33 2.48 2.96
CA LEU A 327 0.25 3.40 3.28
C LEU A 327 0.41 4.00 4.67
N LEU A 328 0.64 3.18 5.70
CA LEU A 328 0.86 3.67 7.06
C LEU A 328 2.04 4.65 7.17
N ARG A 329 3.12 4.39 6.43
CA ARG A 329 4.30 5.29 6.40
C ARG A 329 3.96 6.64 5.74
N LEU A 330 3.20 6.61 4.66
CA LEU A 330 2.80 7.82 3.94
C LEU A 330 1.74 8.63 4.69
N GLU A 331 0.73 7.98 5.26
CA GLU A 331 -0.29 8.63 6.09
C GLU A 331 0.34 9.30 7.31
N LYS A 332 1.28 8.62 7.99
CA LYS A 332 2.05 9.26 9.07
C LYS A 332 2.78 10.49 8.56
N ARG A 333 3.38 10.45 7.38
CA ARG A 333 4.08 11.60 6.81
C ARG A 333 3.12 12.75 6.47
N LEU A 334 1.94 12.45 5.91
CA LEU A 334 0.88 13.44 5.67
C LEU A 334 0.46 14.12 6.97
N TYR A 335 0.16 13.33 8.00
CA TYR A 335 -0.20 13.85 9.33
C TYR A 335 0.86 14.81 9.88
N TRP A 336 2.15 14.47 9.75
CA TRP A 336 3.25 15.35 10.19
C TRP A 336 3.33 16.65 9.37
N ILE A 337 2.98 16.60 8.08
CA ILE A 337 2.92 17.81 7.23
C ILE A 337 1.76 18.69 7.66
N GLU A 338 0.57 18.12 7.86
CA GLU A 338 -0.65 18.80 8.31
C GLU A 338 -0.42 19.47 9.68
N ASP A 339 0.07 18.72 10.68
CA ASP A 339 0.38 19.24 12.02
C ASP A 339 1.40 20.39 11.97
N ARG A 340 2.40 20.30 11.08
CA ARG A 340 3.37 21.39 10.90
C ARG A 340 2.73 22.62 10.25
N ILE A 341 1.81 22.43 9.30
CA ILE A 341 1.08 23.55 8.67
C ILE A 341 0.21 24.24 9.72
N ASP A 342 -0.57 23.48 10.48
CA ASP A 342 -1.47 24.02 11.51
C ASP A 342 -0.69 24.81 12.57
N LYS A 343 0.42 24.28 13.08
CA LYS A 343 1.31 24.98 14.02
C LYS A 343 1.84 26.30 13.45
N ASN A 344 2.24 26.31 12.17
CA ASN A 344 2.73 27.53 11.52
C ASN A 344 1.60 28.56 11.30
N LEU A 345 0.40 28.13 10.92
CA LEU A 345 -0.75 29.00 10.76
C LEU A 345 -1.14 29.64 12.10
N HIS A 346 -1.15 28.88 13.18
CA HIS A 346 -1.37 29.39 14.53
C HIS A 346 -0.28 30.37 14.98
N ALA A 347 0.98 30.11 14.63
CA ALA A 347 2.08 31.04 14.92
C ALA A 347 1.91 32.37 14.16
N LEU A 348 1.49 32.33 12.90
CA LEU A 348 1.25 33.53 12.08
C LEU A 348 0.05 34.34 12.58
N SER A 349 -1.04 33.70 12.98
CA SER A 349 -2.20 34.42 13.54
C SER A 349 -1.86 35.17 14.83
N ASN A 350 -0.91 34.65 15.61
CA ASN A 350 -0.43 35.27 16.84
C ASN A 350 0.56 36.42 16.61
N ILE A 351 1.12 36.57 15.40
CA ILE A 351 2.01 37.69 15.04
C ILE A 351 1.21 38.91 14.53
N HIS A 352 -0.05 38.70 14.13
CA HIS A 352 -0.94 39.76 13.61
C HIS A 352 -2.06 40.16 14.58
N SER A 353 -1.99 39.66 15.82
CA SER A 353 -2.80 40.09 16.97
C SER A 353 -1.91 40.86 17.94
#